data_AF-A0A084SFK9-F1
#
_entry.id   AF-A0A084SFK9-F1
#
_cell.length_a   1.000
_cell.length_b   1.000
_cell.length_c   1.000
_cell.angle_alpha   90.00
_cell.angle_beta   90.00
_cell.angle_gamma   90.00
#
_symmetry.space_group_name_H-M   'P 1'
#
loop_
_entity.id
_entity.type
_entity.pdbx_description
1 polymer ?
#
loop_
_entity_poly.entity_id
_entity_poly.type
_entity_poly.pdbx_seq_one_letter_code
_entity_poly.pdbx_strand_id
1 'polypeptide(L)'
;MRVDSSGAKGTGLLLALALLCNACVPLTPPPGPGRSLGYSPHGGTRLAMAGVMAAAPGSSDATVRRSALATHLAFRSALREVSGSALRVSSELSRLEASDSGIVGAGNGIFVRYAEYGEARLRWIDAELAAATEVAAAASEVEAPEMQLALLRLAGPRLEAAMMGSMLLAVWVDFLTLTDAALSRRLNSVEALFMRLDGWQKMLEPAMTALSSQAPEQVEAAAQDMPALVGHLSRELAALLEDMNKGAKVLETALVLKESMEALTLLSALKFTLPALRAAAPVSLGVGLMVGPNGVMMGTRMVVSAEWVEMMRQLVRAGVLSVPAVSAAVRIQAGHVMMAQGHGDLSRGVREALGDSPEVRAMRVTGKTGAGMAEPPRHHVMPNELREWFEMRGFTGKMSIEWFCVTLQQAHHQAIHGGGNWKLGRKWPGEWNRMIMEALYDAEAKAGRMLTRNTILEIVAVYMQLYDIPMNFVRCRGK
;
A
#
# COMPACT_ATOMS: atom_id res chain seq x y z
N MET A 1 -52.60 29.54 -33.20
CA MET A 1 -53.51 28.55 -33.82
C MET A 1 -52.63 27.51 -34.50
N ARG A 2 -52.69 26.25 -34.01
CA ARG A 2 -52.08 24.98 -34.48
C ARG A 2 -50.69 24.98 -35.16
N VAL A 3 -49.75 24.28 -34.53
CA VAL A 3 -48.79 23.41 -35.24
C VAL A 3 -48.80 22.04 -34.56
N ASP A 4 -49.00 21.02 -35.38
CA ASP A 4 -49.26 19.63 -35.05
C ASP A 4 -48.03 18.88 -34.53
N SER A 5 -48.33 17.89 -33.69
CA SER A 5 -47.42 16.87 -33.17
C SER A 5 -47.56 15.60 -34.01
N SER A 6 -46.45 15.07 -34.50
CA SER A 6 -46.35 13.70 -35.04
C SER A 6 -45.02 13.08 -34.64
N GLY A 7 -45.04 11.91 -33.98
CA GLY A 7 -43.82 11.12 -33.82
C GLY A 7 -43.70 10.15 -32.65
N ALA A 8 -44.79 9.73 -32.00
CA ALA A 8 -44.77 8.67 -31.00
C ALA A 8 -44.79 7.27 -31.65
N LYS A 9 -43.63 6.71 -32.02
CA LYS A 9 -43.42 5.26 -32.25
C LYS A 9 -41.94 4.89 -32.01
N GLY A 10 -41.55 4.67 -30.76
CA GLY A 10 -40.16 4.27 -30.47
C GLY A 10 -39.84 3.80 -29.05
N THR A 11 -40.83 3.64 -28.16
CA THR A 11 -40.56 3.30 -26.74
C THR A 11 -41.19 2.00 -26.26
N GLY A 12 -41.91 1.26 -27.13
CA GLY A 12 -42.58 0.01 -26.76
C GLY A 12 -41.79 -1.28 -27.00
N LEU A 13 -40.69 -1.26 -27.77
CA LEU A 13 -39.99 -2.48 -28.19
C LEU A 13 -38.71 -2.78 -27.40
N LEU A 14 -38.19 -1.83 -26.61
CA LEU A 14 -36.96 -1.99 -25.82
C LEU A 14 -37.20 -2.51 -24.39
N LEU A 15 -38.46 -2.53 -23.90
CA LEU A 15 -38.79 -3.08 -22.58
C LEU A 15 -39.19 -4.57 -22.60
N ALA A 16 -39.48 -5.15 -23.78
CA ALA A 16 -39.86 -6.56 -23.90
C ALA A 16 -38.67 -7.51 -24.13
N LEU A 17 -37.51 -7.00 -24.57
CA LEU A 17 -36.29 -7.82 -24.76
C LEU A 17 -35.41 -7.92 -23.50
N ALA A 18 -35.63 -7.11 -22.47
CA ALA A 18 -34.87 -7.16 -21.21
C ALA A 18 -35.43 -8.19 -20.18
N LEU A 19 -36.57 -8.83 -20.46
CA LEU A 19 -37.27 -9.74 -19.54
C LEU A 19 -37.17 -11.23 -19.92
N LEU A 20 -36.42 -11.61 -20.96
CA LEU A 20 -36.35 -13.00 -21.47
C LEU A 20 -34.98 -13.68 -21.37
N CYS A 21 -33.99 -13.10 -20.67
CA CYS A 21 -32.67 -13.74 -20.49
C CYS A 21 -32.38 -14.26 -19.06
N ASN A 22 -33.34 -14.20 -18.13
CA ASN A 22 -33.22 -14.84 -16.81
C ASN A 22 -33.91 -16.22 -16.80
N ALA A 23 -33.30 -17.21 -17.45
CA ALA A 23 -33.68 -18.61 -17.27
C ALA A 23 -32.47 -19.50 -17.59
N CYS A 24 -31.75 -19.94 -16.54
CA CYS A 24 -31.04 -21.23 -16.45
C CYS A 24 -30.32 -21.30 -15.10
N VAL A 25 -31.05 -21.75 -14.07
CA VAL A 25 -30.52 -22.17 -12.76
C VAL A 25 -30.21 -23.66 -12.83
N PRO A 26 -29.01 -24.14 -12.44
CA PRO A 26 -28.85 -25.51 -12.00
C PRO A 26 -29.04 -25.58 -10.48
N LEU A 27 -29.91 -26.49 -10.07
CA LEU A 27 -30.19 -26.87 -8.68
C LEU A 27 -28.94 -27.41 -7.98
N THR A 28 -28.72 -26.93 -6.76
CA THR A 28 -27.78 -27.48 -5.77
C THR A 28 -28.26 -28.83 -5.24
N PRO A 29 -27.40 -29.86 -5.14
CA PRO A 29 -27.72 -31.06 -4.36
C PRO A 29 -27.49 -30.85 -2.85
N PRO A 30 -28.24 -31.55 -1.98
CA PRO A 30 -28.26 -31.34 -0.52
C PRO A 30 -27.01 -31.86 0.21
N PRO A 31 -26.70 -31.34 1.41
CA PRO A 31 -25.52 -31.73 2.19
C PRO A 31 -25.72 -33.09 2.88
N GLY A 32 -24.79 -34.01 2.64
CA GLY A 32 -24.69 -35.29 3.33
C GLY A 32 -24.05 -35.17 4.73
N PRO A 33 -24.22 -36.19 5.59
CA PRO A 33 -24.12 -36.05 7.04
C PRO A 33 -22.70 -36.18 7.58
N GLY A 34 -22.42 -35.42 8.64
CA GLY A 34 -21.16 -35.48 9.38
C GLY A 34 -20.86 -36.84 9.99
N ARG A 35 -19.57 -37.18 10.00
CA ARG A 35 -19.00 -38.17 10.90
C ARG A 35 -17.73 -37.61 11.52
N SER A 36 -17.81 -37.46 12.84
CA SER A 36 -16.70 -37.44 13.79
C SER A 36 -15.99 -38.79 13.84
N LEU A 37 -15.00 -38.88 14.74
CA LEU A 37 -14.07 -39.99 15.07
C LEU A 37 -12.73 -39.82 14.34
N GLY A 38 -11.57 -39.86 14.99
CA GLY A 38 -11.18 -40.21 16.35
C GLY A 38 -9.66 -40.40 16.33
N TYR A 39 -8.99 -39.95 17.39
CA TYR A 39 -7.53 -39.97 17.55
C TYR A 39 -7.01 -41.36 17.95
N SER A 40 -5.72 -41.62 17.66
CA SER A 40 -4.75 -42.57 18.26
C SER A 40 -4.14 -43.64 17.28
N PRO A 41 -2.97 -44.25 17.57
CA PRO A 41 -1.70 -43.93 16.86
C PRO A 41 -0.88 -45.16 16.40
N HIS A 42 0.32 -44.89 15.86
CA HIS A 42 1.50 -45.75 15.65
C HIS A 42 1.64 -46.66 14.41
N GLY A 43 2.87 -46.67 13.90
CA GLY A 43 3.51 -47.83 13.29
C GLY A 43 3.93 -47.63 11.83
N GLY A 44 5.21 -47.31 11.59
CA GLY A 44 5.77 -47.16 10.25
C GLY A 44 5.94 -48.48 9.49
N THR A 45 6.24 -48.36 8.19
CA THR A 45 7.30 -49.09 7.44
C THR A 45 7.16 -48.82 5.93
N ARG A 46 8.28 -48.39 5.32
CA ARG A 46 8.71 -48.48 3.90
C ARG A 46 7.78 -47.97 2.77
N LEU A 47 8.28 -46.95 2.08
CA LEU A 47 7.90 -46.52 0.73
C LEU A 47 8.16 -47.63 -0.29
N ALA A 48 7.08 -48.16 -0.86
CA ALA A 48 7.07 -48.81 -2.16
C ALA A 48 6.58 -47.78 -3.19
N MET A 49 7.39 -47.52 -4.21
CA MET A 49 6.95 -46.80 -5.40
C MET A 49 5.92 -47.64 -6.17
N ALA A 50 4.67 -47.17 -6.24
CA ALA A 50 3.70 -47.64 -7.21
C ALA A 50 2.66 -46.55 -7.52
N GLY A 51 2.75 -46.02 -8.76
CA GLY A 51 1.68 -45.44 -9.58
C GLY A 51 0.58 -44.62 -8.92
N VAL A 52 0.77 -43.31 -8.82
CA VAL A 52 -0.35 -42.36 -8.73
C VAL A 52 -0.75 -42.01 -10.16
N MET A 53 -1.99 -42.36 -10.52
CA MET A 53 -2.65 -41.84 -11.72
C MET A 53 -2.66 -40.31 -11.66
N ALA A 54 -2.08 -39.70 -12.69
CA ALA A 54 -1.99 -38.27 -12.87
C ALA A 54 -3.38 -37.62 -12.94
N ALA A 55 -3.81 -37.00 -11.84
CA ALA A 55 -4.69 -35.84 -11.92
C ALA A 55 -3.84 -34.67 -12.45
N ALA A 56 -4.26 -34.07 -13.56
CA ALA A 56 -3.49 -33.04 -14.26
C ALA A 56 -3.08 -31.87 -13.32
N PRO A 57 -1.78 -31.62 -13.08
CA PRO A 57 -1.31 -30.58 -12.17
C PRO A 57 -1.35 -29.15 -12.77
N GLY A 58 -1.95 -28.96 -13.94
CA GLY A 58 -1.73 -27.77 -14.77
C GLY A 58 -2.60 -26.55 -14.49
N SER A 59 -3.78 -26.68 -13.86
CA SER A 59 -4.72 -25.54 -13.76
C SER A 59 -4.50 -24.67 -12.53
N SER A 60 -4.16 -25.25 -11.38
CA SER A 60 -3.88 -24.51 -10.13
C SER A 60 -2.57 -23.73 -10.24
N ASP A 61 -1.48 -24.39 -10.67
CA ASP A 61 -0.16 -23.78 -10.80
C ASP A 61 -0.13 -22.65 -11.85
N ALA A 62 -0.81 -22.84 -12.98
CA ALA A 62 -0.98 -21.77 -13.98
C ALA A 62 -1.78 -20.57 -13.44
N THR A 63 -2.75 -20.81 -12.54
CA THR A 63 -3.54 -19.74 -11.91
C THR A 63 -2.71 -18.97 -10.89
N VAL A 64 -1.91 -19.66 -10.06
CA VAL A 64 -1.00 -19.02 -9.09
C VAL A 64 0.06 -18.19 -9.82
N ARG A 65 0.68 -18.75 -10.87
CA ARG A 65 1.66 -18.03 -11.70
C ARG A 65 1.06 -16.78 -12.35
N ARG A 66 -0.16 -16.86 -12.89
CA ARG A 66 -0.86 -15.71 -13.47
C ARG A 66 -1.16 -14.64 -12.41
N SER A 67 -1.57 -15.05 -11.22
CA SER A 67 -1.82 -14.14 -10.08
C SER A 67 -0.54 -13.44 -9.61
N ALA A 68 0.58 -14.17 -9.50
CA ALA A 68 1.88 -13.62 -9.13
C ALA A 68 2.37 -12.59 -10.16
N LEU A 69 2.26 -12.90 -11.46
CA LEU A 69 2.59 -11.97 -12.54
C LEU A 69 1.71 -10.71 -12.53
N ALA A 70 0.39 -10.87 -12.37
CA ALA A 70 -0.53 -9.74 -12.29
C ALA A 70 -0.21 -8.83 -11.09
N THR A 71 0.08 -9.43 -9.94
CA THR A 71 0.53 -8.67 -8.74
C THR A 71 1.84 -7.95 -8.99
N HIS A 72 2.80 -8.58 -9.64
CA HIS A 72 4.08 -7.96 -9.97
C HIS A 72 3.91 -6.74 -10.89
N LEU A 73 3.07 -6.87 -11.93
CA LEU A 73 2.76 -5.75 -12.83
C LEU A 73 2.04 -4.63 -12.09
N ALA A 74 1.05 -4.95 -11.25
CA ALA A 74 0.35 -3.97 -10.43
C ALA A 74 1.32 -3.24 -9.47
N PHE A 75 2.26 -3.97 -8.87
CA PHE A 75 3.26 -3.40 -7.97
C PHE A 75 4.18 -2.41 -8.69
N ARG A 76 4.69 -2.78 -9.87
CA ARG A 76 5.52 -1.90 -10.70
C ARG A 76 4.77 -0.65 -11.17
N SER A 77 3.50 -0.79 -11.51
CA SER A 77 2.66 0.35 -11.87
C SER A 77 2.48 1.30 -10.69
N ALA A 78 2.21 0.78 -9.49
CA ALA A 78 2.09 1.58 -8.28
C ALA A 78 3.40 2.30 -7.93
N LEU A 79 4.56 1.62 -8.03
CA LEU A 79 5.87 2.26 -7.87
C LEU A 79 6.07 3.44 -8.82
N ARG A 80 5.67 3.28 -10.10
CA ARG A 80 5.78 4.34 -11.11
C ARG A 80 4.89 5.54 -10.77
N GLU A 81 3.66 5.30 -10.33
CA GLU A 81 2.74 6.38 -9.93
C GLU A 81 3.29 7.17 -8.74
N VAL A 82 3.76 6.49 -7.69
CA VAL A 82 4.31 7.14 -6.50
C VAL A 82 5.60 7.89 -6.83
N SER A 83 6.49 7.29 -7.62
CA SER A 83 7.73 7.96 -8.08
C SER A 83 7.42 9.21 -8.91
N GLY A 84 6.43 9.15 -9.80
CA GLY A 84 5.99 10.30 -10.58
C GLY A 84 5.42 11.43 -9.70
N SER A 85 4.79 11.08 -8.58
CA SER A 85 4.34 12.06 -7.58
C SER A 85 5.52 12.70 -6.83
N ALA A 86 6.49 11.89 -6.37
CA ALA A 86 7.70 12.36 -5.70
C ALA A 86 8.52 13.32 -6.58
N LEU A 87 8.65 13.02 -7.89
CA LEU A 87 9.32 13.91 -8.84
C LEU A 87 8.62 15.28 -8.99
N ARG A 88 7.28 15.30 -8.98
CA ARG A 88 6.54 16.58 -8.99
C ARG A 88 6.82 17.39 -7.73
N VAL A 89 6.76 16.75 -6.56
CA VAL A 89 7.11 17.38 -5.27
C VAL A 89 8.54 17.91 -5.28
N SER A 90 9.49 17.15 -5.82
CA SER A 90 10.90 17.56 -5.96
C SER A 90 11.06 18.82 -6.79
N SER A 91 10.40 18.89 -7.95
CA SER A 91 10.42 20.08 -8.82
C SER A 91 9.89 21.32 -8.10
N GLU A 92 8.90 21.15 -7.24
CA GLU A 92 8.26 22.25 -6.51
C GLU A 92 9.10 22.72 -5.33
N LEU A 93 9.72 21.81 -4.59
CA LEU A 93 10.73 22.17 -3.58
C LEU A 93 11.89 22.92 -4.23
N SER A 94 12.39 22.46 -5.37
CA SER A 94 13.46 23.15 -6.12
C SER A 94 13.03 24.56 -6.56
N ARG A 95 11.77 24.74 -6.96
CA ARG A 95 11.21 26.05 -7.30
C ARG A 95 11.17 26.99 -6.10
N LEU A 96 10.79 26.47 -4.93
CA LEU A 96 10.73 27.24 -3.67
C LEU A 96 12.13 27.66 -3.21
N GLU A 97 13.14 26.81 -3.40
CA GLU A 97 14.54 27.13 -3.11
C GLU A 97 15.11 28.23 -4.03
N ALA A 98 14.56 28.40 -5.22
CA ALA A 98 14.92 29.49 -6.12
C ALA A 98 14.18 30.82 -5.81
N SER A 99 13.33 30.86 -4.78
CA SER A 99 12.49 32.04 -4.46
C SER A 99 13.23 33.06 -3.58
N ASP A 100 13.94 34.00 -4.23
CA ASP A 100 14.73 35.05 -3.57
C ASP A 100 13.94 36.02 -2.68
N SER A 101 12.62 36.15 -2.91
CA SER A 101 11.75 37.06 -2.17
C SER A 101 10.76 36.37 -1.23
N GLY A 102 10.68 35.03 -1.30
CA GLY A 102 9.78 34.21 -0.51
C GLY A 102 10.50 33.47 0.61
N ILE A 103 10.41 32.14 0.64
CA ILE A 103 10.92 31.30 1.73
C ILE A 103 12.42 31.50 1.99
N VAL A 104 13.22 31.66 0.94
CA VAL A 104 14.69 31.77 1.09
C VAL A 104 15.10 33.17 1.56
N GLY A 105 14.54 34.22 0.98
CA GLY A 105 14.95 35.59 1.29
C GLY A 105 14.22 36.26 2.45
N ALA A 106 13.02 35.81 2.81
CA ALA A 106 12.22 36.50 3.82
C ALA A 106 12.70 36.21 5.26
N GLY A 107 12.57 37.23 6.12
CA GLY A 107 12.84 37.10 7.55
C GLY A 107 14.27 36.67 7.88
N ASN A 108 15.26 37.03 7.07
CA ASN A 108 16.66 36.57 7.19
C ASN A 108 16.82 35.03 7.10
N GLY A 109 16.00 34.36 6.29
CA GLY A 109 16.13 32.93 6.02
C GLY A 109 15.54 32.01 7.09
N ILE A 110 14.76 32.54 8.05
CA ILE A 110 14.15 31.74 9.12
C ILE A 110 13.21 30.63 8.62
N PHE A 111 12.73 30.72 7.37
CA PHE A 111 11.83 29.74 6.77
C PHE A 111 12.55 28.60 6.04
N VAL A 112 13.86 28.70 5.79
CA VAL A 112 14.64 27.69 5.05
C VAL A 112 14.53 26.30 5.70
N ARG A 113 14.51 26.24 7.04
CA ARG A 113 14.30 24.99 7.81
C ARG A 113 13.05 24.19 7.39
N TYR A 114 12.01 24.86 6.89
CA TYR A 114 10.76 24.21 6.49
C TYR A 114 10.86 23.60 5.09
N ALA A 115 11.64 24.21 4.19
CA ALA A 115 12.00 23.61 2.91
C ALA A 115 12.92 22.39 3.14
N GLU A 116 13.96 22.54 3.96
CA GLU A 116 14.88 21.45 4.34
C GLU A 116 14.15 20.24 4.97
N TYR A 117 13.12 20.49 5.80
CA TYR A 117 12.25 19.42 6.29
C TYR A 117 11.57 18.69 5.14
N GLY A 118 11.00 19.42 4.17
CA GLY A 118 10.36 18.85 2.98
C GLY A 118 11.33 17.98 2.17
N GLU A 119 12.54 18.48 1.93
CA GLU A 119 13.60 17.72 1.25
C GLU A 119 13.99 16.44 2.00
N ALA A 120 14.15 16.52 3.33
CA ALA A 120 14.51 15.36 4.13
C ALA A 120 13.43 14.27 4.05
N ARG A 121 12.14 14.66 4.03
CA ARG A 121 11.03 13.72 3.83
C ARG A 121 10.99 13.16 2.40
N LEU A 122 11.29 13.97 1.39
CA LEU A 122 11.41 13.49 0.01
C LEU A 122 12.52 12.44 -0.14
N ARG A 123 13.73 12.71 0.39
CA ARG A 123 14.85 11.76 0.36
C ARG A 123 14.51 10.43 1.04
N TRP A 124 13.74 10.47 2.13
CA TRP A 124 13.24 9.26 2.78
C TRP A 124 12.26 8.49 1.88
N ILE A 125 11.30 9.16 1.23
CA ILE A 125 10.36 8.53 0.30
C ILE A 125 11.11 7.86 -0.86
N ASP A 126 12.08 8.56 -1.46
CA ASP A 126 12.89 8.02 -2.56
C ASP A 126 13.68 6.77 -2.12
N ALA A 127 14.20 6.77 -0.89
CA ALA A 127 14.88 5.60 -0.33
C ALA A 127 13.94 4.40 -0.13
N GLU A 128 12.68 4.61 0.28
CA GLU A 128 11.68 3.54 0.39
C GLU A 128 11.28 3.00 -1.00
N LEU A 129 11.10 3.87 -1.99
CA LEU A 129 10.78 3.49 -3.37
C LEU A 129 11.94 2.71 -4.01
N ALA A 130 13.18 3.14 -3.81
CA ALA A 130 14.37 2.43 -4.28
C ALA A 130 14.45 1.02 -3.64
N ALA A 131 14.26 0.94 -2.32
CA ALA A 131 14.24 -0.34 -1.60
C ALA A 131 13.12 -1.28 -2.08
N ALA A 132 11.91 -0.75 -2.29
CA ALA A 132 10.78 -1.52 -2.83
C ALA A 132 11.06 -2.00 -4.27
N THR A 133 11.72 -1.18 -5.09
CA THR A 133 12.12 -1.54 -6.45
C THR A 133 13.16 -2.66 -6.46
N GLU A 134 14.14 -2.63 -5.57
CA GLU A 134 15.16 -3.68 -5.43
C GLU A 134 14.52 -5.04 -5.07
N VAL A 135 13.63 -5.06 -4.08
CA VAL A 135 12.93 -6.29 -3.67
C VAL A 135 12.01 -6.78 -4.79
N ALA A 136 11.31 -5.89 -5.51
CA ALA A 136 10.50 -6.27 -6.65
C ALA A 136 11.34 -6.83 -7.80
N ALA A 137 12.53 -6.29 -8.07
CA ALA A 137 13.45 -6.85 -9.05
C ALA A 137 13.85 -8.28 -8.67
N ALA A 138 14.23 -8.51 -7.41
CA ALA A 138 14.51 -9.86 -6.92
C ALA A 138 13.30 -10.80 -7.06
N ALA A 139 12.08 -10.30 -6.81
CA ALA A 139 10.86 -11.09 -6.99
C ALA A 139 10.63 -11.53 -8.45
N SER A 140 11.09 -10.75 -9.44
CA SER A 140 10.97 -11.13 -10.86
C SER A 140 11.95 -12.21 -11.31
N GLU A 141 12.99 -12.46 -10.53
CA GLU A 141 14.05 -13.42 -10.84
C GLU A 141 13.82 -14.79 -10.19
N VAL A 142 12.79 -14.94 -9.36
CA VAL A 142 12.44 -16.20 -8.70
C VAL A 142 11.37 -16.92 -9.49
N GLU A 143 11.60 -18.19 -9.84
CA GLU A 143 10.64 -18.98 -10.63
C GLU A 143 9.40 -19.40 -9.83
N ALA A 144 9.55 -19.62 -8.52
CA ALA A 144 8.49 -20.08 -7.63
C ALA A 144 7.43 -18.97 -7.39
N PRO A 145 6.19 -19.11 -7.89
CA PRO A 145 5.19 -18.03 -7.85
C PRO A 145 4.81 -17.57 -6.44
N GLU A 146 4.80 -18.48 -5.47
CA GLU A 146 4.49 -18.14 -4.07
C GLU A 146 5.62 -17.36 -3.41
N MET A 147 6.87 -17.68 -3.72
CA MET A 147 8.03 -16.93 -3.24
C MET A 147 8.10 -15.54 -3.89
N GLN A 148 7.81 -15.44 -5.19
CA GLN A 148 7.63 -14.15 -5.87
C GLN A 148 6.59 -13.29 -5.14
N LEU A 149 5.43 -13.86 -4.81
CA LEU A 149 4.38 -13.15 -4.07
C LEU A 149 4.82 -12.77 -2.65
N ALA A 150 5.55 -13.64 -1.96
CA ALA A 150 6.09 -13.38 -0.63
C ALA A 150 7.08 -12.21 -0.62
N LEU A 151 7.94 -12.10 -1.63
CA LEU A 151 8.85 -10.97 -1.80
C LEU A 151 8.10 -9.67 -2.10
N LEU A 152 7.04 -9.71 -2.92
CA LEU A 152 6.20 -8.54 -3.15
C LEU A 152 5.49 -8.07 -1.87
N ARG A 153 5.00 -9.00 -1.04
CA ARG A 153 4.44 -8.67 0.29
C ARG A 153 5.48 -8.05 1.22
N LEU A 154 6.72 -8.54 1.17
CA LEU A 154 7.82 -7.98 1.93
C LEU A 154 8.17 -6.54 1.51
N ALA A 155 7.98 -6.20 0.23
CA ALA A 155 8.14 -4.85 -0.30
C ALA A 155 6.93 -3.94 -0.02
N GLY A 156 5.75 -4.52 0.22
CA GLY A 156 4.47 -3.85 0.42
C GLY A 156 4.48 -2.68 1.42
N PRO A 157 4.93 -2.88 2.67
CA PRO A 157 4.97 -1.81 3.67
C PRO A 157 5.78 -0.59 3.25
N ARG A 158 6.81 -0.75 2.42
CA ARG A 158 7.63 0.36 1.90
C ARG A 158 6.89 1.16 0.85
N LEU A 159 6.22 0.46 -0.07
CA LEU A 159 5.35 1.10 -1.07
C LEU A 159 4.20 1.85 -0.38
N GLU A 160 3.58 1.24 0.63
CA GLU A 160 2.52 1.85 1.43
C GLU A 160 3.02 3.12 2.14
N ALA A 161 4.15 3.04 2.85
CA ALA A 161 4.75 4.18 3.53
C ALA A 161 5.13 5.31 2.56
N ALA A 162 5.73 4.98 1.41
CA ALA A 162 6.08 5.96 0.37
C ALA A 162 4.84 6.63 -0.23
N MET A 163 3.79 5.86 -0.54
CA MET A 163 2.54 6.38 -1.06
C MET A 163 1.90 7.36 -0.07
N MET A 164 1.74 6.95 1.19
CA MET A 164 1.11 7.76 2.22
C MET A 164 1.97 8.98 2.60
N GLY A 165 3.30 8.80 2.68
CA GLY A 165 4.24 9.88 2.90
C GLY A 165 4.22 10.92 1.78
N SER A 166 4.13 10.50 0.52
CA SER A 166 4.06 11.41 -0.62
C SER A 166 2.76 12.24 -0.64
N MET A 167 1.63 11.69 -0.16
CA MET A 167 0.39 12.45 0.01
C MET A 167 0.53 13.55 1.06
N LEU A 168 1.11 13.23 2.22
CA LEU A 168 1.36 14.22 3.27
C LEU A 168 2.37 15.28 2.83
N LEU A 169 3.42 14.88 2.12
CA LEU A 169 4.44 15.79 1.64
C LEU A 169 3.90 16.74 0.55
N ALA A 170 2.98 16.29 -0.29
CA ALA A 170 2.29 17.18 -1.23
C ALA A 170 1.52 18.28 -0.49
N VAL A 171 0.79 17.95 0.59
CA VAL A 171 0.09 18.94 1.43
C VAL A 171 1.09 19.90 2.09
N TRP A 172 2.25 19.41 2.53
CA TRP A 172 3.33 20.25 3.07
C TRP A 172 3.86 21.25 2.04
N VAL A 173 4.14 20.81 0.81
CA VAL A 173 4.61 21.68 -0.28
C VAL A 173 3.56 22.74 -0.64
N ASP A 174 2.28 22.45 -0.49
CA ASP A 174 1.21 23.43 -0.64
C ASP A 174 1.26 24.54 0.41
N PHE A 175 1.49 24.19 1.67
CA PHE A 175 1.70 25.18 2.72
C PHE A 175 2.93 26.03 2.46
N LEU A 176 4.03 25.42 2.00
CA LEU A 176 5.23 26.15 1.63
C LEU A 176 4.96 27.09 0.46
N THR A 177 4.32 26.60 -0.61
CA THR A 177 4.00 27.40 -1.79
C THR A 177 3.11 28.59 -1.45
N LEU A 178 2.10 28.39 -0.60
CA LEU A 178 1.24 29.47 -0.18
C LEU A 178 1.98 30.49 0.71
N THR A 179 2.84 30.00 1.60
CA THR A 179 3.65 30.85 2.46
C THR A 179 4.66 31.65 1.65
N ASP A 180 5.30 31.04 0.65
CA ASP A 180 6.22 31.68 -0.28
C ASP A 180 5.55 32.86 -1.00
N ALA A 181 4.34 32.64 -1.52
CA ALA A 181 3.55 33.69 -2.15
C ALA A 181 3.16 34.80 -1.16
N ALA A 182 2.79 34.44 0.07
CA ALA A 182 2.44 35.41 1.12
C ALA A 182 3.63 36.28 1.53
N LEU A 183 4.82 35.69 1.66
CA LEU A 183 6.07 36.37 1.99
C LEU A 183 6.52 37.30 0.87
N SER A 184 6.56 36.79 -0.37
CA SER A 184 6.99 37.53 -1.55
C SER A 184 6.18 38.82 -1.78
N ARG A 185 4.91 38.81 -1.36
CA ARG A 185 3.97 39.94 -1.54
C ARG A 185 3.61 40.65 -0.24
N ARG A 186 4.21 40.27 0.89
CA ARG A 186 3.97 40.85 2.22
C ARG A 186 2.48 40.87 2.61
N LEU A 187 1.75 39.81 2.28
CA LEU A 187 0.31 39.72 2.51
C LEU A 187 -0.05 39.42 3.97
N ASN A 188 0.88 38.80 4.71
CA ASN A 188 0.72 38.43 6.11
C ASN A 188 1.95 38.83 6.94
N SER A 189 1.76 38.84 8.26
CA SER A 189 2.86 38.98 9.23
C SER A 189 3.84 37.81 9.10
N VAL A 190 5.15 38.12 9.09
CA VAL A 190 6.24 37.14 9.11
C VAL A 190 6.14 36.23 10.33
N GLU A 191 5.89 36.80 11.52
CA GLU A 191 5.74 36.04 12.76
C GLU A 191 4.53 35.10 12.69
N ALA A 192 3.39 35.57 12.17
CA ALA A 192 2.20 34.75 12.03
C ALA A 192 2.40 33.56 11.06
N LEU A 193 3.07 33.79 9.94
CA LEU A 193 3.42 32.73 8.98
C LEU A 193 4.40 31.73 9.59
N PHE A 194 5.38 32.20 10.36
CA PHE A 194 6.34 31.33 11.05
C PHE A 194 5.65 30.42 12.08
N MET A 195 4.78 30.98 12.92
CA MET A 195 4.04 30.21 13.92
C MET A 195 3.09 29.19 13.29
N ARG A 196 2.46 29.54 12.15
CA ARG A 196 1.60 28.61 11.39
C ARG A 196 2.40 27.44 10.81
N LEU A 197 3.52 27.71 10.12
CA LEU A 197 4.37 26.65 9.56
C LEU A 197 4.94 25.72 10.63
N ASP A 198 5.36 26.28 11.77
CA ASP A 198 5.82 25.48 12.93
C ASP A 198 4.70 24.56 13.45
N GLY A 199 3.47 25.09 13.58
CA GLY A 199 2.30 24.32 13.99
C GLY A 199 1.95 23.20 13.02
N TRP A 200 1.95 23.47 11.71
CA TRP A 200 1.66 22.46 10.68
C TRP A 200 2.74 21.37 10.60
N GLN A 201 4.02 21.73 10.72
CA GLN A 201 5.10 20.76 10.80
C GLN A 201 4.89 19.81 11.99
N LYS A 202 4.61 20.35 13.17
CA LYS A 202 4.34 19.57 14.40
C LYS A 202 3.13 18.64 14.26
N MET A 203 2.14 19.04 13.46
CA MET A 203 0.95 18.22 13.20
C MET A 203 1.24 17.04 12.24
N LEU A 204 2.13 17.24 11.27
CA LEU A 204 2.54 16.22 10.29
C LEU A 204 3.52 15.18 10.86
N GLU A 205 4.38 15.62 11.78
CA GLU A 205 5.52 14.83 12.25
C GLU A 205 5.17 13.48 12.89
N PRO A 206 4.10 13.32 13.69
CA PRO A 206 3.71 12.02 14.22
C PRO A 206 3.37 11.00 13.12
N ALA A 207 2.60 11.41 12.10
CA ALA A 207 2.22 10.55 11.00
C ALA A 207 3.43 10.18 10.13
N MET A 208 4.29 11.15 9.79
CA MET A 208 5.54 10.89 9.07
C MET A 208 6.44 9.92 9.84
N THR A 209 6.58 10.08 11.15
CA THR A 209 7.41 9.21 12.00
C THR A 209 6.88 7.79 12.04
N ALA A 210 5.56 7.63 12.21
CA ALA A 210 4.91 6.31 12.21
C ALA A 210 5.11 5.58 10.87
N LEU A 211 4.99 6.29 9.74
CA LEU A 211 5.25 5.73 8.41
C LEU A 211 6.72 5.33 8.22
N SER A 212 7.67 6.16 8.67
CA SER A 212 9.10 5.86 8.58
C SER A 212 9.55 4.68 9.46
N SER A 213 8.75 4.25 10.44
CA SER A 213 9.09 3.12 11.32
C SER A 213 9.19 1.78 10.57
N GLN A 214 8.54 1.66 9.40
CA GLN A 214 8.33 0.42 8.66
C GLN A 214 7.65 -0.71 9.48
N ALA A 215 7.09 -0.39 10.65
CA ALA A 215 6.34 -1.34 11.47
C ALA A 215 4.91 -1.44 10.90
N PRO A 216 4.46 -2.62 10.43
CA PRO A 216 3.17 -2.73 9.75
C PRO A 216 1.99 -2.16 10.56
N GLU A 217 1.96 -2.41 11.86
CA GLU A 217 0.90 -1.91 12.75
C GLU A 217 0.91 -0.37 12.88
N GLN A 218 2.09 0.26 12.88
CA GLN A 218 2.19 1.73 12.94
C GLN A 218 1.86 2.38 11.60
N VAL A 219 2.29 1.77 10.50
CA VAL A 219 1.98 2.23 9.14
C VAL A 219 0.48 2.16 8.90
N GLU A 220 -0.17 1.05 9.27
CA GLU A 220 -1.61 0.86 9.11
C GLU A 220 -2.41 1.84 9.99
N ALA A 221 -2.01 2.03 11.25
CA ALA A 221 -2.65 3.00 12.14
C ALA A 221 -2.52 4.44 11.61
N ALA A 222 -1.31 4.84 11.19
CA ALA A 222 -1.08 6.15 10.59
C ALA A 222 -1.90 6.34 9.30
N ALA A 223 -2.03 5.30 8.48
CA ALA A 223 -2.87 5.32 7.29
C ALA A 223 -4.36 5.51 7.62
N GLN A 224 -4.86 4.86 8.68
CA GLN A 224 -6.25 5.01 9.14
C GLN A 224 -6.58 6.44 9.57
N ASP A 225 -5.66 7.10 10.27
CA ASP A 225 -5.83 8.46 10.78
C ASP A 225 -5.59 9.55 9.73
N MET A 226 -4.88 9.21 8.64
CA MET A 226 -4.46 10.17 7.63
C MET A 226 -5.59 10.98 6.99
N PRO A 227 -6.77 10.42 6.65
CA PRO A 227 -7.87 11.22 6.11
C PRO A 227 -8.31 12.35 7.05
N ALA A 228 -8.37 12.10 8.36
CA ALA A 228 -8.75 13.13 9.32
C ALA A 228 -7.69 14.23 9.42
N LEU A 229 -6.41 13.84 9.45
CA LEU A 229 -5.27 14.76 9.44
C LEU A 229 -5.27 15.64 8.19
N VAL A 230 -5.35 15.04 7.00
CA VAL A 230 -5.39 15.80 5.74
C VAL A 230 -6.63 16.70 5.69
N GLY A 231 -7.78 16.20 6.13
CA GLY A 231 -9.00 17.00 6.24
C GLY A 231 -8.82 18.25 7.11
N HIS A 232 -8.11 18.13 8.23
CA HIS A 232 -7.78 19.26 9.11
C HIS A 232 -6.78 20.22 8.45
N LEU A 233 -5.69 19.71 7.88
CA LEU A 233 -4.66 20.52 7.21
C LEU A 233 -5.25 21.31 6.02
N SER A 234 -6.10 20.69 5.22
CA SER A 234 -6.77 21.39 4.12
C SER A 234 -7.71 22.51 4.62
N ARG A 235 -8.30 22.40 5.82
CA ARG A 235 -9.07 23.51 6.43
C ARG A 235 -8.16 24.64 6.90
N GLU A 236 -7.02 24.31 7.49
CA GLU A 236 -6.01 25.31 7.87
C GLU A 236 -5.46 26.05 6.64
N LEU A 237 -5.23 25.35 5.53
CA LEU A 237 -4.83 25.95 4.25
C LEU A 237 -5.91 26.92 3.74
N ALA A 238 -7.18 26.51 3.78
CA ALA A 238 -8.30 27.36 3.40
C ALA A 238 -8.41 28.62 4.28
N ALA A 239 -8.17 28.50 5.59
CA ALA A 239 -8.15 29.64 6.50
C ALA A 239 -7.02 30.62 6.18
N LEU A 240 -5.80 30.12 5.89
CA LEU A 240 -4.69 30.98 5.46
C LEU A 240 -5.01 31.71 4.15
N LEU A 241 -5.62 31.01 3.20
CA LEU A 241 -6.08 31.61 1.94
C LEU A 241 -7.11 32.73 2.17
N GLU A 242 -8.05 32.52 3.08
CA GLU A 242 -9.06 33.53 3.42
C GLU A 242 -8.41 34.77 4.07
N ASP A 243 -7.46 34.57 4.98
CA ASP A 243 -6.70 35.66 5.61
C ASP A 243 -5.93 36.48 4.57
N MET A 244 -5.27 35.81 3.61
CA MET A 244 -4.55 36.47 2.52
C MET A 244 -5.49 37.26 1.59
N ASN A 245 -6.69 36.74 1.32
CA ASN A 245 -7.71 37.46 0.56
C ASN A 245 -8.16 38.73 1.27
N LYS A 246 -8.34 38.68 2.60
CA LYS A 246 -8.66 39.87 3.42
C LYS A 246 -7.52 40.89 3.41
N GLY A 247 -6.27 40.42 3.33
CA GLY A 247 -5.07 41.27 3.26
C GLY A 247 -4.80 41.89 1.88
N ALA A 248 -5.38 41.36 0.80
CA ALA A 248 -5.16 41.83 -0.56
C ALA A 248 -5.88 43.17 -0.82
N LYS A 249 -5.17 44.28 -0.62
CA LYS A 249 -5.73 45.65 -0.74
C LYS A 249 -5.85 46.18 -2.17
N VAL A 250 -5.26 45.50 -3.17
CA VAL A 250 -5.21 45.95 -4.58
C VAL A 250 -5.65 44.83 -5.53
N LEU A 251 -6.37 45.19 -6.59
CA LEU A 251 -6.93 44.25 -7.59
C LEU A 251 -5.86 43.34 -8.21
N GLU A 252 -4.67 43.86 -8.50
CA GLU A 252 -3.53 43.10 -9.00
C GLU A 252 -3.12 42.00 -8.00
N THR A 253 -2.97 42.35 -6.72
CA THR A 253 -2.68 41.39 -5.64
C THR A 253 -3.74 40.30 -5.54
N ALA A 254 -5.02 40.64 -5.71
CA ALA A 254 -6.13 39.69 -5.69
C ALA A 254 -6.12 38.75 -6.91
N LEU A 255 -5.80 39.26 -8.11
CA LEU A 255 -5.68 38.46 -9.32
C LEU A 255 -4.53 37.45 -9.23
N VAL A 256 -3.38 37.87 -8.73
CA VAL A 256 -2.26 36.93 -8.61
C VAL A 256 -2.44 35.98 -7.41
N LEU A 257 -3.21 36.34 -6.39
CA LEU A 257 -3.64 35.39 -5.35
C LEU A 257 -4.55 34.31 -5.95
N LYS A 258 -5.48 34.70 -6.83
CA LYS A 258 -6.32 33.76 -7.59
C LYS A 258 -5.47 32.83 -8.46
N GLU A 259 -4.46 33.33 -9.17
CA GLU A 259 -3.54 32.49 -9.96
C GLU A 259 -2.73 31.52 -9.08
N SER A 260 -2.26 31.98 -7.90
CA SER A 260 -1.61 31.10 -6.92
C SER A 260 -2.57 30.02 -6.37
N MET A 261 -3.86 30.31 -6.23
CA MET A 261 -4.88 29.33 -5.88
C MET A 261 -5.13 28.30 -6.99
N GLU A 262 -5.15 28.74 -8.25
CA GLU A 262 -5.23 27.86 -9.42
C GLU A 262 -3.98 26.97 -9.52
N ALA A 263 -2.80 27.46 -9.12
CA ALA A 263 -1.58 26.66 -9.02
C ALA A 263 -1.63 25.65 -7.85
N LEU A 264 -2.14 26.03 -6.67
CA LEU A 264 -2.31 25.10 -5.52
C LEU A 264 -3.30 23.98 -5.82
N THR A 265 -4.37 24.26 -6.59
CA THR A 265 -5.28 23.22 -7.09
C THR A 265 -4.63 22.29 -8.12
N LEU A 266 -3.51 22.68 -8.73
CA LEU A 266 -2.66 21.83 -9.56
C LEU A 266 -1.61 21.06 -8.75
N LEU A 267 -1.18 21.58 -7.59
CA LEU A 267 -0.14 21.01 -6.72
C LEU A 267 -0.67 19.96 -5.74
N SER A 268 -1.77 20.23 -5.02
CA SER A 268 -2.29 19.33 -3.97
C SER A 268 -3.62 18.67 -4.24
N ALA A 269 -4.15 18.77 -5.46
CA ALA A 269 -5.06 17.73 -5.92
C ALA A 269 -4.24 16.48 -6.26
N LEU A 270 -3.90 15.66 -5.26
CA LEU A 270 -4.19 14.22 -5.17
C LEU A 270 -4.50 13.46 -6.47
N LYS A 271 -3.74 13.71 -7.54
CA LYS A 271 -3.87 13.05 -8.84
C LYS A 271 -2.83 11.93 -8.87
N PHE A 272 -3.09 10.87 -8.12
CA PHE A 272 -2.35 9.63 -8.35
C PHE A 272 -2.78 8.93 -9.64
N THR A 273 -3.86 9.36 -10.33
CA THR A 273 -4.58 8.43 -11.22
C THR A 273 -5.26 9.02 -12.45
N LEU A 274 -5.16 10.33 -12.72
CA LEU A 274 -5.94 10.96 -13.79
C LEU A 274 -5.13 11.16 -15.09
N PRO A 275 -5.59 10.66 -16.24
CA PRO A 275 -5.27 11.27 -17.53
C PRO A 275 -5.80 12.72 -17.51
N ALA A 276 -5.07 13.64 -18.13
CA ALA A 276 -5.47 15.05 -18.21
C ALA A 276 -6.82 15.22 -18.93
N LEU A 277 -7.92 15.24 -18.18
CA LEU A 277 -9.25 15.58 -18.70
C LEU A 277 -9.59 17.02 -18.33
N ARG A 278 -9.91 17.81 -19.37
CA ARG A 278 -10.28 19.23 -19.31
C ARG A 278 -11.37 19.48 -18.26
N ALA A 279 -11.17 20.52 -17.46
CA ALA A 279 -12.12 21.00 -16.47
C ALA A 279 -13.48 21.33 -17.14
N ALA A 280 -14.53 20.61 -16.75
CA ALA A 280 -15.89 21.09 -16.89
C ALA A 280 -16.31 21.70 -15.54
N ALA A 281 -16.96 22.87 -15.59
CA ALA A 281 -17.38 23.64 -14.42
C ALA A 281 -18.19 22.81 -13.41
N PRO A 282 -18.15 23.14 -12.10
CA PRO A 282 -18.82 22.35 -11.08
C PRO A 282 -20.34 22.57 -11.17
N VAL A 283 -21.06 21.57 -11.67
CA VAL A 283 -22.50 21.43 -11.45
C VAL A 283 -22.68 20.53 -10.24
N SER A 284 -23.05 21.13 -9.11
CA SER A 284 -23.40 20.44 -7.88
C SER A 284 -24.68 19.63 -8.05
N LEU A 285 -24.56 18.33 -8.35
CA LEU A 285 -25.66 17.35 -8.25
C LEU A 285 -25.11 15.91 -8.11
N GLY A 286 -25.39 15.29 -6.96
CA GLY A 286 -25.10 13.87 -6.64
C GLY A 286 -24.02 13.67 -5.56
N VAL A 287 -24.43 13.52 -4.29
CA VAL A 287 -23.55 13.43 -3.09
C VAL A 287 -22.95 12.01 -2.89
N GLY A 288 -22.78 11.22 -3.95
CA GLY A 288 -22.32 9.82 -3.85
C GLY A 288 -21.16 9.50 -4.79
N LEU A 289 -20.20 8.70 -4.32
CA LEU A 289 -19.26 8.00 -5.21
C LEU A 289 -20.05 6.97 -6.02
N MET A 290 -19.91 7.00 -7.34
CA MET A 290 -20.46 5.99 -8.24
C MET A 290 -19.33 5.27 -8.96
N VAL A 291 -19.37 3.94 -8.96
CA VAL A 291 -18.45 3.14 -9.77
C VAL A 291 -19.02 3.08 -11.18
N GLY A 292 -18.29 3.64 -12.14
CA GLY A 292 -18.57 3.52 -13.56
C GLY A 292 -17.55 2.60 -14.25
N PRO A 293 -17.79 2.24 -15.52
CA PRO A 293 -16.87 1.41 -16.30
C PRO A 293 -15.46 2.02 -16.44
N ASN A 294 -15.33 3.34 -16.28
CA ASN A 294 -14.07 4.06 -16.40
C ASN A 294 -13.39 4.36 -15.05
N GLY A 295 -13.99 3.98 -13.92
CA GLY A 295 -13.44 4.24 -12.59
C GLY A 295 -14.48 4.73 -11.59
N VAL A 296 -14.01 5.31 -10.48
CA VAL A 296 -14.91 5.87 -9.46
C VAL A 296 -15.10 7.36 -9.73
N MET A 297 -16.37 7.76 -9.79
CA MET A 297 -16.84 9.11 -10.08
C MET A 297 -17.44 9.73 -8.82
N MET A 298 -17.31 11.04 -8.67
CA MET A 298 -18.06 11.87 -7.72
C MET A 298 -18.77 12.97 -8.53
N GLY A 299 -20.10 12.88 -8.63
CA GLY A 299 -20.86 13.68 -9.60
C GLY A 299 -20.36 13.39 -11.03
N THR A 300 -19.93 14.43 -11.74
CA THR A 300 -19.35 14.32 -13.09
C THR A 300 -17.82 14.21 -13.09
N ARG A 301 -17.17 14.25 -11.93
CA ARG A 301 -15.70 14.23 -11.81
C ARG A 301 -15.20 12.82 -11.53
N MET A 302 -14.23 12.35 -12.29
CA MET A 302 -13.50 11.11 -11.99
C MET A 302 -12.55 11.35 -10.81
N VAL A 303 -12.65 10.49 -9.79
CA VAL A 303 -11.82 10.50 -8.58
C VAL A 303 -10.65 9.54 -8.72
N VAL A 304 -10.91 8.31 -9.19
CA VAL A 304 -9.90 7.30 -9.52
C VAL A 304 -10.27 6.59 -10.83
N SER A 305 -9.27 6.25 -11.64
CA SER A 305 -9.47 5.48 -12.87
C SER A 305 -9.77 4.01 -12.56
N ALA A 306 -10.44 3.30 -13.49
CA ALA A 306 -10.66 1.86 -13.37
C ALA A 306 -9.35 1.07 -13.29
N GLU A 307 -8.33 1.49 -14.05
CA GLU A 307 -7.00 0.89 -14.05
C GLU A 307 -6.35 0.95 -12.67
N TRP A 308 -6.45 2.11 -12.01
CA TRP A 308 -5.92 2.28 -10.66
C TRP A 308 -6.67 1.42 -9.64
N VAL A 309 -8.00 1.36 -9.74
CA VAL A 309 -8.82 0.54 -8.84
C VAL A 309 -8.47 -0.93 -8.99
N GLU A 310 -8.29 -1.43 -10.22
CA GLU A 310 -7.85 -2.81 -10.46
C GLU A 310 -6.45 -3.06 -9.91
N MET A 311 -5.51 -2.13 -10.15
CA MET A 311 -4.16 -2.21 -9.63
C MET A 311 -4.16 -2.33 -8.10
N MET A 312 -4.88 -1.44 -7.41
CA MET A 312 -4.97 -1.46 -5.94
C MET A 312 -5.70 -2.71 -5.44
N ARG A 313 -6.76 -3.15 -6.12
CA ARG A 313 -7.47 -4.39 -5.77
C ARG A 313 -6.55 -5.61 -5.87
N GLN A 314 -5.75 -5.69 -6.94
CA GLN A 314 -4.80 -6.78 -7.13
C GLN A 314 -3.76 -6.81 -6.01
N LEU A 315 -3.23 -5.64 -5.62
CA LEU A 315 -2.26 -5.51 -4.52
C LEU A 315 -2.86 -5.87 -3.16
N VAL A 316 -4.11 -5.49 -2.89
CA VAL A 316 -4.83 -5.86 -1.67
C VAL A 316 -5.12 -7.35 -1.62
N ARG A 317 -5.64 -7.94 -2.71
CA ARG A 317 -5.89 -9.40 -2.80
C ARG A 317 -4.62 -10.21 -2.59
N ALA A 318 -3.50 -9.69 -3.07
CA ALA A 318 -2.20 -10.27 -2.89
C ALA A 318 -1.66 -10.10 -1.46
N GLY A 319 -2.25 -9.26 -0.61
CA GLY A 319 -1.74 -8.91 0.72
C GLY A 319 -0.50 -8.02 0.69
N VAL A 320 -0.27 -7.32 -0.42
CA VAL A 320 0.87 -6.41 -0.60
C VAL A 320 0.56 -5.03 -0.02
N LEU A 321 -0.67 -4.54 -0.18
CA LEU A 321 -1.15 -3.31 0.42
C LEU A 321 -2.26 -3.61 1.42
N SER A 322 -2.31 -2.82 2.49
CA SER A 322 -3.39 -2.90 3.47
C SER A 322 -4.68 -2.27 2.94
N VAL A 323 -5.83 -2.84 3.30
CA VAL A 323 -7.14 -2.24 3.00
C VAL A 323 -7.26 -0.83 3.59
N PRO A 324 -6.80 -0.57 4.83
CA PRO A 324 -6.85 0.78 5.38
C PRO A 324 -6.06 1.81 4.58
N ALA A 325 -4.87 1.48 4.07
CA ALA A 325 -4.10 2.42 3.25
C ALA A 325 -4.77 2.75 1.92
N VAL A 326 -5.30 1.75 1.21
CA VAL A 326 -6.04 1.99 -0.04
C VAL A 326 -7.32 2.80 0.23
N SER A 327 -8.03 2.47 1.31
CA SER A 327 -9.22 3.21 1.75
C SER A 327 -8.89 4.68 2.06
N ALA A 328 -7.81 4.93 2.78
CA ALA A 328 -7.34 6.26 3.10
C ALA A 328 -6.99 7.03 1.83
N ALA A 329 -6.22 6.44 0.93
CA ALA A 329 -5.87 7.03 -0.37
C ALA A 329 -7.12 7.46 -1.16
N VAL A 330 -8.14 6.59 -1.27
CA VAL A 330 -9.40 6.91 -1.96
C VAL A 330 -10.13 8.06 -1.27
N ARG A 331 -10.25 8.05 0.07
CA ARG A 331 -10.94 9.11 0.84
C ARG A 331 -10.24 10.45 0.68
N ILE A 332 -8.92 10.46 0.70
CA ILE A 332 -8.14 11.67 0.52
C ILE A 332 -8.34 12.19 -0.92
N GLN A 333 -8.32 11.32 -1.94
CA GLN A 333 -8.58 11.71 -3.34
C GLN A 333 -10.01 12.19 -3.60
N ALA A 334 -11.00 11.62 -2.92
CA ALA A 334 -12.40 12.04 -3.01
C ALA A 334 -12.67 13.40 -2.34
N GLY A 335 -11.72 13.89 -1.53
CA GLY A 335 -11.77 15.22 -0.92
C GLY A 335 -12.76 15.35 0.25
N HIS A 336 -12.99 16.61 0.67
CA HIS A 336 -13.70 16.96 1.92
C HIS A 336 -15.14 16.47 2.02
N VAL A 337 -15.85 16.27 0.91
CA VAL A 337 -17.29 15.88 0.92
C VAL A 337 -17.50 14.49 1.53
N MET A 338 -16.48 13.63 1.52
CA MET A 338 -16.55 12.29 2.14
C MET A 338 -16.00 12.23 3.57
N MET A 339 -15.23 13.23 3.99
CA MET A 339 -14.62 13.26 5.33
C MET A 339 -15.63 13.58 6.44
N ALA A 340 -16.86 13.98 6.08
CA ALA A 340 -17.97 14.20 7.00
C ALA A 340 -18.73 12.91 7.38
N GLN A 341 -18.47 11.77 6.70
CA GLN A 341 -19.04 10.48 7.09
C GLN A 341 -18.10 9.79 8.08
N GLY A 342 -18.47 9.86 9.36
CA GLY A 342 -17.67 9.35 10.46
C GLY A 342 -17.47 7.82 10.44
N HIS A 343 -16.27 7.44 10.88
CA HIS A 343 -15.88 6.17 11.51
C HIS A 343 -15.99 4.91 10.64
N GLY A 344 -14.81 4.47 10.16
CA GLY A 344 -14.53 3.07 9.83
C GLY A 344 -14.85 2.64 8.40
N ASP A 345 -16.05 2.87 7.91
CA ASP A 345 -16.53 2.10 6.76
C ASP A 345 -16.30 2.75 5.38
N LEU A 346 -15.83 1.95 4.43
CA LEU A 346 -15.82 2.28 2.99
C LEU A 346 -17.25 2.51 2.50
N SER A 347 -17.46 3.44 1.55
CA SER A 347 -18.76 3.50 0.86
C SER A 347 -19.02 2.17 0.14
N ARG A 348 -20.29 1.75 0.10
CA ARG A 348 -20.71 0.47 -0.50
C ARG A 348 -20.10 0.26 -1.90
N GLY A 349 -19.98 1.32 -2.70
CA GLY A 349 -19.37 1.26 -4.03
C GLY A 349 -17.86 0.95 -4.04
N VAL A 350 -17.06 1.46 -3.09
CA VAL A 350 -15.63 1.11 -3.00
C VAL A 350 -15.45 -0.30 -2.43
N ARG A 351 -16.32 -0.72 -1.51
CA ARG A 351 -16.34 -2.11 -0.99
C ARG A 351 -16.72 -3.11 -2.09
N GLU A 352 -17.75 -2.81 -2.88
CA GLU A 352 -18.19 -3.61 -4.04
C GLU A 352 -17.14 -3.60 -5.17
N ALA A 353 -16.48 -2.46 -5.41
CA ALA A 353 -15.41 -2.34 -6.39
C ALA A 353 -14.10 -3.00 -5.95
N LEU A 354 -13.80 -3.15 -4.66
CA LEU A 354 -12.64 -3.92 -4.17
C LEU A 354 -12.96 -5.42 -4.02
N GLY A 355 -14.25 -5.77 -4.03
CA GLY A 355 -14.78 -7.13 -3.98
C GLY A 355 -15.14 -7.57 -2.56
N ASP A 356 -16.35 -8.12 -2.40
CA ASP A 356 -16.90 -8.60 -1.13
C ASP A 356 -16.59 -10.09 -0.90
N SER A 357 -15.35 -10.51 -1.15
CA SER A 357 -14.94 -11.91 -1.00
C SER A 357 -14.92 -12.33 0.49
N PRO A 358 -15.21 -13.59 0.84
CA PRO A 358 -15.22 -14.06 2.23
C PRO A 358 -13.91 -13.78 2.98
N GLU A 359 -12.78 -13.67 2.28
CA GLU A 359 -11.47 -13.28 2.80
C GLU A 359 -11.43 -11.80 3.26
N VAL A 360 -12.16 -10.92 2.57
CA VAL A 360 -12.29 -9.49 2.89
C VAL A 360 -13.24 -9.26 4.06
N ARG A 361 -14.31 -10.08 4.17
CA ARG A 361 -15.27 -10.03 5.30
C ARG A 361 -14.74 -10.64 6.60
N ALA A 362 -13.80 -11.59 6.51
CA ALA A 362 -13.16 -12.21 7.68
C ALA A 362 -12.10 -11.32 8.34
N MET A 363 -11.67 -10.24 7.68
CA MET A 363 -10.62 -9.34 8.17
C MET A 363 -11.23 -8.26 9.09
N ARG A 364 -11.63 -8.68 10.30
CA ARG A 364 -11.95 -7.75 11.39
C ARG A 364 -10.66 -7.38 12.13
N VAL A 365 -10.41 -6.08 12.26
CA VAL A 365 -9.43 -5.50 13.16
C VAL A 365 -9.86 -5.79 14.60
N THR A 366 -9.25 -6.80 15.22
CA THR A 366 -9.16 -6.84 16.68
C THR A 366 -7.88 -6.13 17.06
N GLY A 367 -8.00 -4.88 17.48
CA GLY A 367 -6.89 -4.13 18.06
C GLY A 367 -6.32 -4.93 19.24
N LYS A 368 -5.04 -5.32 19.14
CA LYS A 368 -4.31 -6.06 20.18
C LYS A 368 -3.98 -5.22 21.42
N THR A 369 -4.30 -3.93 21.40
CA THR A 369 -3.82 -2.95 22.39
C THR A 369 -4.48 -3.03 23.76
N GLY A 370 -5.46 -3.92 23.99
CA GLY A 370 -6.21 -3.98 25.25
C GLY A 370 -5.88 -5.14 26.21
N ALA A 371 -5.07 -6.14 25.81
CA ALA A 371 -5.01 -7.41 26.54
C ALA A 371 -3.66 -7.76 27.21
N GLY A 372 -2.63 -6.91 27.11
CA GLY A 372 -1.31 -7.22 27.69
C GLY A 372 -0.65 -8.48 27.11
N MET A 373 -1.07 -8.94 25.94
CA MET A 373 -0.54 -10.13 25.28
C MET A 373 0.77 -9.77 24.55
N ALA A 374 1.85 -10.49 24.86
CA ALA A 374 3.12 -10.34 24.14
C ALA A 374 2.95 -10.66 22.65
N GLU A 375 3.67 -9.93 21.78
CA GLU A 375 3.74 -10.25 20.35
C GLU A 375 4.16 -11.72 20.17
N PRO A 376 3.54 -12.47 19.25
CA PRO A 376 3.94 -13.84 19.00
C PRO A 376 5.39 -13.88 18.51
N PRO A 377 6.17 -14.91 18.88
CA PRO A 377 7.57 -14.99 18.51
C PRO A 377 7.75 -15.15 16.99
N ARG A 378 8.86 -14.60 16.48
CA ARG A 378 9.25 -14.69 15.08
C ARG A 378 10.44 -15.64 14.96
N HIS A 379 10.37 -16.58 14.02
CA HIS A 379 11.44 -17.55 13.76
C HIS A 379 12.10 -17.26 12.41
N HIS A 380 13.43 -17.22 12.37
CA HIS A 380 14.15 -17.06 11.11
C HIS A 380 13.98 -18.30 10.23
N VAL A 381 13.62 -18.12 8.97
CA VAL A 381 13.53 -19.22 7.99
C VAL A 381 14.91 -19.67 7.56
N MET A 382 15.87 -18.75 7.47
CA MET A 382 17.28 -19.02 7.23
C MET A 382 18.07 -18.79 8.53
N PRO A 383 18.98 -19.69 8.95
CA PRO A 383 19.67 -19.58 10.23
C PRO A 383 20.50 -18.31 10.37
N ASN A 384 20.16 -17.49 11.37
CA ASN A 384 20.87 -16.24 11.66
C ASN A 384 22.30 -16.48 12.14
N GLU A 385 22.59 -17.63 12.75
CA GLU A 385 23.95 -18.01 13.14
C GLU A 385 24.89 -18.22 11.94
N LEU A 386 24.34 -18.40 10.73
CA LEU A 386 25.10 -18.53 9.49
C LEU A 386 24.88 -17.30 8.58
N ARG A 387 24.58 -16.14 9.18
CA ARG A 387 24.35 -14.89 8.44
C ARG A 387 25.42 -14.59 7.40
N GLU A 388 26.69 -14.69 7.78
CA GLU A 388 27.82 -14.42 6.87
C GLU A 388 27.79 -15.34 5.62
N TRP A 389 27.33 -16.59 5.77
CA TRP A 389 27.18 -17.52 4.66
C TRP A 389 26.13 -17.03 3.65
N PHE A 390 25.02 -16.46 4.13
CA PHE A 390 23.97 -15.88 3.30
C PHE A 390 24.37 -14.53 2.71
N GLU A 391 25.08 -13.69 3.48
CA GLU A 391 25.57 -12.39 3.01
C GLU A 391 26.52 -12.54 1.81
N MET A 392 27.43 -13.53 1.84
CA MET A 392 28.28 -13.88 0.69
C MET A 392 27.51 -14.27 -0.58
N ARG A 393 26.24 -14.66 -0.43
CA ARG A 393 25.34 -15.08 -1.54
C ARG A 393 24.33 -13.99 -1.92
N GLY A 394 24.48 -12.78 -1.37
CA GLY A 394 23.68 -11.60 -1.74
C GLY A 394 22.49 -11.31 -0.84
N PHE A 395 22.37 -11.96 0.32
CA PHE A 395 21.37 -11.62 1.34
C PHE A 395 21.87 -10.47 2.23
N THR A 396 21.88 -9.26 1.69
CA THR A 396 22.32 -8.05 2.40
C THR A 396 21.25 -6.95 2.33
N GLY A 397 21.38 -5.93 3.18
CA GLY A 397 20.51 -4.75 3.13
C GLY A 397 19.02 -5.08 3.21
N LYS A 398 18.26 -4.71 2.17
CA LYS A 398 16.80 -4.90 2.08
C LYS A 398 16.40 -6.35 1.79
N MET A 399 17.36 -7.19 1.40
CA MET A 399 17.23 -8.62 1.18
C MET A 399 17.98 -9.44 2.25
N SER A 400 18.35 -8.83 3.38
CA SER A 400 18.94 -9.56 4.52
C SER A 400 18.02 -10.66 5.02
N ILE A 401 18.60 -11.77 5.51
CA ILE A 401 17.85 -12.89 6.09
C ILE A 401 16.98 -12.49 7.31
N GLU A 402 17.25 -11.34 7.93
CA GLU A 402 16.40 -10.76 8.98
C GLU A 402 14.98 -10.44 8.49
N TRP A 403 14.79 -10.29 7.19
CA TRP A 403 13.48 -10.04 6.60
C TRP A 403 12.68 -11.32 6.33
N PHE A 404 13.31 -12.49 6.46
CA PHE A 404 12.73 -13.79 6.15
C PHE A 404 12.42 -14.56 7.44
N CYS A 405 11.49 -14.02 8.23
CA CYS A 405 11.00 -14.68 9.43
C CYS A 405 9.52 -15.00 9.34
N VAL A 406 9.08 -16.04 10.03
CA VAL A 406 7.66 -16.40 10.14
C VAL A 406 7.18 -16.24 11.57
N THR A 407 5.93 -15.82 11.73
CA THR A 407 5.30 -15.71 13.04
C THR A 407 4.84 -17.10 13.49
N LEU A 408 5.24 -17.53 14.67
CA LEU A 408 4.86 -18.83 15.23
C LEU A 408 4.07 -18.63 16.53
N GLN A 409 3.25 -19.63 16.87
CA GLN A 409 2.68 -19.71 18.21
C GLN A 409 3.81 -19.97 19.22
N GLN A 410 3.72 -19.37 20.42
CA GLN A 410 4.74 -19.46 21.45
C GLN A 410 5.12 -20.92 21.78
N ALA A 411 4.12 -21.80 21.88
CA ALA A 411 4.34 -23.22 22.15
C ALA A 411 5.15 -23.92 21.04
N HIS A 412 4.81 -23.67 19.76
CA HIS A 412 5.56 -24.23 18.63
C HIS A 412 6.97 -23.66 18.54
N HIS A 413 7.13 -22.36 18.77
CA HIS A 413 8.45 -21.71 18.79
C HIS A 413 9.34 -22.27 19.92
N GLN A 414 8.80 -22.45 21.12
CA GLN A 414 9.54 -23.06 22.23
C GLN A 414 9.85 -24.54 21.97
N ALA A 415 8.94 -25.28 21.32
CA ALA A 415 9.17 -26.66 20.92
C ALA A 415 10.35 -26.76 19.94
N ILE A 416 10.40 -25.92 18.90
CA ILE A 416 11.52 -25.87 17.94
C ILE A 416 12.85 -25.53 18.63
N HIS A 417 12.80 -24.73 19.69
CA HIS A 417 13.96 -24.37 20.49
C HIS A 417 14.17 -25.24 21.74
N GLY A 418 13.64 -26.47 21.79
CA GLY A 418 13.90 -27.41 22.89
C GLY A 418 13.56 -26.86 24.28
N GLY A 419 12.43 -26.14 24.41
CA GLY A 419 12.02 -25.49 25.65
C GLY A 419 12.63 -24.10 25.87
N GLY A 420 13.16 -23.46 24.83
CA GLY A 420 13.73 -22.10 24.87
C GLY A 420 15.26 -22.05 24.80
N ASN A 421 15.95 -23.19 24.78
CA ASN A 421 17.37 -23.28 24.48
C ASN A 421 17.60 -23.70 23.02
N TRP A 422 17.69 -22.71 22.12
CA TRP A 422 17.84 -22.96 20.68
C TRP A 422 19.03 -23.89 20.35
N LYS A 423 20.13 -23.85 21.12
CA LYS A 423 21.30 -24.73 20.93
C LYS A 423 20.95 -26.20 21.17
N LEU A 424 19.99 -26.48 22.05
CA LEU A 424 19.50 -27.84 22.29
C LEU A 424 18.59 -28.30 21.14
N GLY A 425 17.72 -27.41 20.64
CA GLY A 425 16.87 -27.67 19.48
C GLY A 425 17.66 -28.08 18.22
N ARG A 426 18.83 -27.47 17.98
CA ARG A 426 19.73 -27.81 16.85
C ARG A 426 20.22 -29.26 16.82
N LYS A 427 20.13 -29.99 17.94
CA LYS A 427 20.51 -31.41 18.00
C LYS A 427 19.39 -32.34 17.53
N TRP A 428 18.17 -31.85 17.38
CA TRP A 428 17.02 -32.69 17.08
C TRP A 428 16.99 -33.16 15.63
N PRO A 429 16.64 -34.45 15.38
CA PRO A 429 16.34 -34.91 14.04
C PRO A 429 15.20 -34.10 13.43
N GLY A 430 15.39 -33.61 12.20
CA GLY A 430 14.35 -32.87 11.49
C GLY A 430 14.18 -31.40 11.92
N GLU A 431 15.16 -30.81 12.61
CA GLU A 431 15.14 -29.37 12.91
C GLU A 431 15.28 -28.55 11.63
N TRP A 432 14.38 -27.57 11.43
CA TRP A 432 14.24 -26.81 10.19
C TRP A 432 15.54 -26.16 9.70
N ASN A 433 16.27 -25.43 10.54
CA ASN A 433 17.49 -24.75 10.12
C ASN A 433 18.60 -25.73 9.73
N ARG A 434 18.69 -26.88 10.39
CA ARG A 434 19.62 -27.94 10.00
C ARG A 434 19.23 -28.54 8.65
N MET A 435 17.95 -28.87 8.48
CA MET A 435 17.43 -29.45 7.25
C MET A 435 17.62 -28.52 6.06
N ILE A 436 17.34 -27.22 6.22
CA ILE A 436 17.50 -26.28 5.12
C ILE A 436 18.98 -26.11 4.76
N MET A 437 19.89 -26.04 5.75
CA MET A 437 21.32 -25.93 5.45
C MET A 437 21.87 -27.19 4.78
N GLU A 438 21.44 -28.38 5.20
CA GLU A 438 21.79 -29.64 4.54
C GLU A 438 21.37 -29.61 3.07
N ALA A 439 20.12 -29.23 2.79
CA ALA A 439 19.61 -29.09 1.43
C ALA A 439 20.41 -28.07 0.59
N LEU A 440 20.79 -26.94 1.18
CA LEU A 440 21.57 -25.90 0.51
C LEU A 440 23.01 -26.35 0.22
N TYR A 441 23.68 -27.02 1.17
CA TYR A 441 25.01 -27.55 0.96
C TYR A 441 25.03 -28.67 -0.09
N ASP A 442 24.05 -29.57 -0.06
CA ASP A 442 23.91 -30.62 -1.07
C ASP A 442 23.67 -30.03 -2.46
N ALA A 443 22.86 -28.96 -2.54
CA ALA A 443 22.64 -28.24 -3.79
C ALA A 443 23.91 -27.55 -4.30
N GLU A 444 24.74 -26.96 -3.44
CA GLU A 444 26.06 -26.43 -3.82
C GLU A 444 26.99 -27.51 -4.32
N ALA A 445 27.09 -28.62 -3.58
CA ALA A 445 27.92 -29.75 -3.95
C ALA A 445 27.51 -30.33 -5.31
N LYS A 446 26.21 -30.47 -5.55
CA LYS A 446 25.65 -30.95 -6.82
C LYS A 446 25.87 -29.97 -7.97
N ALA A 447 25.73 -28.67 -7.71
CA ALA A 447 25.93 -27.64 -8.73
C ALA A 447 27.41 -27.39 -9.04
N GLY A 448 28.33 -27.77 -8.14
CA GLY A 448 29.75 -27.51 -8.26
C GLY A 448 30.12 -26.02 -8.19
N ARG A 449 29.23 -25.19 -7.65
CA ARG A 449 29.39 -23.73 -7.56
C ARG A 449 28.58 -23.17 -6.39
N MET A 450 28.97 -21.97 -5.95
CA MET A 450 28.19 -21.22 -4.96
C MET A 450 26.77 -20.95 -5.48
N LEU A 451 25.77 -21.16 -4.62
CA LEU A 451 24.39 -20.83 -4.95
C LEU A 451 24.19 -19.32 -5.04
N THR A 452 23.29 -18.91 -5.92
CA THR A 452 22.82 -17.53 -5.96
C THR A 452 21.70 -17.33 -4.93
N ARG A 453 21.46 -16.09 -4.51
CA ARG A 453 20.30 -15.72 -3.68
C ARG A 453 19.00 -16.33 -4.17
N ASN A 454 18.73 -16.26 -5.47
CA ASN A 454 17.45 -16.68 -6.03
C ASN A 454 17.32 -18.21 -5.98
N THR A 455 18.39 -18.94 -6.28
CA THR A 455 18.40 -20.41 -6.14
C THR A 455 18.20 -20.84 -4.68
N ILE A 456 18.74 -20.08 -3.72
CA ILE A 456 18.49 -20.34 -2.30
C ILE A 456 17.02 -20.11 -1.95
N LEU A 457 16.43 -19.01 -2.43
CA LEU A 457 15.00 -18.73 -2.23
C LEU A 457 14.11 -19.80 -2.88
N GLU A 458 14.47 -20.34 -4.04
CA GLU A 458 13.75 -21.45 -4.68
C GLU A 458 13.79 -22.73 -3.83
N ILE A 459 14.97 -23.11 -3.33
CA ILE A 459 15.11 -24.27 -2.44
C ILE A 459 14.31 -24.07 -1.15
N VAL A 460 14.42 -22.89 -0.54
CA VAL A 460 13.64 -22.54 0.66
C VAL A 460 12.14 -22.62 0.37
N ALA A 461 11.68 -22.10 -0.77
CA ALA A 461 10.27 -22.16 -1.17
C ALA A 461 9.75 -23.61 -1.26
N VAL A 462 10.51 -24.49 -1.91
CA VAL A 462 10.18 -25.92 -2.04
C VAL A 462 10.05 -26.58 -0.66
N TYR A 463 10.99 -26.32 0.25
CA TYR A 463 10.92 -26.88 1.59
C TYR A 463 9.77 -26.27 2.40
N MET A 464 9.51 -24.98 2.29
CA MET A 464 8.38 -24.36 3.00
C MET A 464 7.05 -24.95 2.55
N GLN A 465 6.89 -25.23 1.25
CA GLN A 465 5.71 -25.93 0.72
C GLN A 465 5.63 -27.37 1.22
N LEU A 466 6.74 -28.12 1.20
CA LEU A 466 6.79 -29.50 1.66
C LEU A 466 6.38 -29.66 3.14
N TYR A 467 6.64 -28.64 3.95
CA TYR A 467 6.36 -28.62 5.39
C TYR A 467 5.16 -27.74 5.77
N ASP A 468 4.33 -27.32 4.79
CA ASP A 468 3.15 -26.49 4.99
C ASP A 468 3.42 -25.18 5.79
N ILE A 469 4.61 -24.61 5.61
CA ILE A 469 5.01 -23.35 6.23
C ILE A 469 4.59 -22.19 5.33
N PRO A 470 3.72 -21.28 5.78
CA PRO A 470 3.28 -20.16 4.96
C PRO A 470 4.42 -19.18 4.68
N MET A 471 4.60 -18.77 3.42
CA MET A 471 5.56 -17.75 2.99
C MET A 471 5.05 -16.33 3.29
N ASN A 472 4.66 -16.08 4.53
CA ASN A 472 4.24 -14.77 5.03
C ASN A 472 5.38 -14.19 5.88
N PHE A 473 6.37 -13.63 5.19
CA PHE A 473 7.57 -13.15 5.85
C PHE A 473 7.34 -11.84 6.61
N VAL A 474 7.99 -11.76 7.76
CA VAL A 474 8.06 -10.57 8.61
C VAL A 474 9.51 -10.31 8.99
N ARG A 475 9.85 -9.07 9.34
CA ARG A 475 11.16 -8.74 9.87
C ARG A 475 11.35 -9.38 11.25
N CYS A 476 12.46 -10.06 11.51
CA CYS A 476 12.88 -10.37 12.87
C CYS A 476 13.34 -9.08 13.58
N ARG A 477 12.87 -8.86 14.81
CA ARG A 477 13.50 -7.83 15.65
C ARG A 477 14.91 -8.31 15.97
N GLY A 478 15.92 -7.52 15.58
CA GLY A 478 17.26 -7.65 16.15
C GLY A 478 17.13 -7.52 17.66
N LYS A 479 17.84 -8.38 18.40
CA LYS A 479 18.06 -8.12 19.83
C LYS A 479 19.03 -6.96 19.98
#